data_AF-A0AAD8D451-F1
#
_entry.id   AF-A0AAD8D451-F1
#
_cell.length_a   1.000
_cell.length_b   1.000
_cell.length_c   1.000
_cell.angle_alpha   90.00
_cell.angle_beta   90.00
_cell.angle_gamma   90.00
#
_symmetry.space_group_name_H-M   'P 1'
#
loop_
_entity.id
_entity.type
_entity.pdbx_description
1 polymer ?
#
loop_
_entity_poly.entity_id
_entity_poly.type
_entity_poly.pdbx_seq_one_letter_code
_entity_poly.pdbx_strand_id
1 'polypeptide(L)'
;MEAVRAQCETQINAFSDLLEDLPDTDEPVWLLGEQYCVKAEKSELLSDIRSRLWFTYRKKFCPIGGGTGPCSDTGWGCMLRCGQMILAQALAYRHLGRGKL
;
A
#
# COMPACT_ATOMS: atom_id res chain seq x y z
N MET A 1 16.72 -16.53 3.96
CA MET A 1 16.30 -15.12 3.81
C MET A 1 15.66 -14.86 2.45
N GLU A 2 16.19 -15.45 1.37
CA GLU A 2 15.75 -15.22 -0.02
C GLU A 2 14.29 -15.57 -0.30
N ALA A 3 13.78 -16.71 0.17
CA ALA A 3 12.38 -17.11 -0.07
C ALA A 3 11.33 -16.15 0.54
N VAL A 4 11.68 -15.45 1.62
CA VAL A 4 10.79 -14.45 2.25
C VAL A 4 10.81 -13.15 1.45
N ARG A 5 11.97 -12.78 0.92
CA ARG A 5 12.14 -11.62 0.04
C ARG A 5 11.39 -11.80 -1.28
N ALA A 6 11.54 -12.97 -1.91
CA ALA A 6 10.83 -13.32 -3.14
C ALA A 6 9.31 -13.20 -3.00
N GLN A 7 8.74 -13.65 -1.87
CA GLN A 7 7.29 -13.60 -1.66
C GLN A 7 6.74 -12.18 -1.43
N CYS A 8 7.54 -11.28 -0.83
CA CYS A 8 7.21 -9.86 -0.77
C CYS A 8 7.32 -9.18 -2.14
N GLU A 9 8.36 -9.50 -2.90
CA GLU A 9 8.56 -9.00 -4.27
C GLU A 9 7.41 -9.44 -5.19
N THR A 10 6.90 -10.68 -5.06
CA THR A 10 5.73 -11.16 -5.83
C THR A 10 4.45 -10.35 -5.55
N GLN A 11 4.19 -10.00 -4.29
CA GLN A 11 2.99 -9.21 -3.93
C GLN A 11 3.07 -7.77 -4.41
N ILE A 12 4.27 -7.17 -4.37
CA ILE A 12 4.50 -5.81 -4.86
C ILE A 12 4.37 -5.77 -6.39
N ASN A 13 4.92 -6.75 -7.09
CA ASN A 13 4.85 -6.82 -8.55
C ASN A 13 3.40 -7.04 -9.01
N ALA A 14 2.66 -7.97 -8.40
CA ALA A 14 1.26 -8.21 -8.73
C ALA A 14 0.36 -6.97 -8.51
N PHE A 15 0.65 -6.16 -7.49
CA PHE A 15 -0.06 -4.90 -7.29
C PHE A 15 0.32 -3.86 -8.34
N SER A 16 1.60 -3.77 -8.71
CA SER A 16 2.03 -2.87 -9.80
C SER A 16 1.39 -3.23 -11.13
N ASP A 17 1.32 -4.53 -11.45
CA ASP A 17 0.71 -5.02 -12.69
C ASP A 17 -0.79 -4.67 -12.73
N LEU A 18 -1.51 -4.86 -11.62
CA LEU A 18 -2.93 -4.47 -11.52
C LEU A 18 -3.15 -2.97 -11.71
N LEU A 19 -2.21 -2.14 -11.27
CA LEU A 19 -2.32 -0.69 -11.43
C LEU A 19 -2.10 -0.24 -12.88
N GLU A 20 -1.37 -1.00 -13.70
CA GLU A 20 -1.18 -0.67 -15.10
C GLU A 20 -2.45 -0.90 -15.94
N ASP A 21 -3.36 -1.76 -15.45
CA ASP A 21 -4.65 -2.12 -16.06
C ASP A 21 -5.82 -1.20 -15.66
N LEU A 22 -5.57 0.08 -15.35
CA LEU A 22 -6.66 1.05 -15.12
C LEU A 22 -7.54 1.21 -16.39
N PRO A 23 -8.87 1.20 -16.25
CA PRO A 23 -9.78 1.35 -17.38
C PRO A 23 -9.61 2.72 -18.04
N ASP A 24 -9.68 2.76 -19.37
CA ASP A 24 -9.70 4.01 -20.11
C ASP A 24 -11.08 4.68 -19.96
N THR A 25 -11.13 5.79 -19.23
CA THR A 25 -12.36 6.52 -18.91
C THR A 25 -12.10 8.02 -18.94
N ASP A 26 -13.13 8.77 -19.35
CA ASP A 26 -13.14 10.24 -19.28
C ASP A 26 -13.53 10.75 -17.88
N GLU A 27 -14.05 9.87 -17.03
CA GLU A 27 -14.39 10.21 -15.65
C GLU A 27 -13.13 10.42 -14.80
N PRO A 28 -13.11 11.43 -13.93
CA PRO A 28 -11.95 11.71 -13.09
C PRO A 28 -11.78 10.66 -11.99
N VAL A 29 -10.52 10.28 -11.75
CA VAL A 29 -10.15 9.43 -10.62
C VAL A 29 -9.77 10.31 -9.44
N TRP A 30 -10.36 10.04 -8.28
CA TRP A 30 -10.05 10.75 -7.04
C TRP A 30 -9.18 9.89 -6.12
N LEU A 31 -8.08 10.45 -5.65
CA LEU A 31 -7.18 9.82 -4.71
C LEU A 31 -6.89 10.77 -3.54
N LEU A 32 -7.46 10.46 -2.38
CA LEU A 32 -7.22 11.17 -1.12
C LEU A 32 -7.32 12.70 -1.24
N GLY A 33 -8.35 13.18 -1.94
CA GLY A 33 -8.63 14.60 -2.15
C GLY A 33 -8.02 15.23 -3.41
N GLU A 34 -7.19 14.51 -4.16
CA GLU A 34 -6.66 14.95 -5.46
C GLU A 34 -7.42 14.29 -6.62
N GLN A 35 -7.62 15.05 -7.70
CA GLN A 35 -8.32 14.62 -8.91
C GLN A 35 -7.32 14.37 -10.03
N TYR A 36 -7.49 13.29 -10.78
CA TYR A 36 -6.63 12.89 -11.90
C TYR A 36 -7.46 12.56 -13.14
N CYS A 37 -7.02 13.04 -14.31
CA CYS A 37 -7.52 12.56 -15.60
C CYS A 37 -6.68 11.36 -16.06
N VAL A 38 -7.26 10.15 -16.13
CA VAL A 38 -6.51 8.92 -16.45
C VAL A 38 -5.79 9.00 -17.81
N LYS A 39 -6.38 9.66 -18.81
CA LYS A 39 -5.77 9.78 -20.15
C LYS A 39 -4.53 10.67 -20.17
N ALA A 40 -4.52 11.73 -19.37
CA ALA A 40 -3.46 12.74 -19.37
C ALA A 40 -2.43 12.53 -18.24
N GLU A 41 -2.89 12.05 -17.08
CA GLU A 41 -2.14 12.05 -15.81
C GLU A 41 -1.99 10.63 -15.22
N LYS A 42 -1.99 9.59 -16.08
CA LYS A 42 -1.84 8.19 -15.63
C LYS A 42 -0.58 7.99 -14.82
N SER A 43 0.54 8.55 -15.27
CA SER A 43 1.85 8.37 -14.64
C SER A 43 1.87 8.98 -13.23
N GLU A 44 1.31 10.18 -13.09
CA GLU A 44 1.17 10.95 -11.86
C GLU A 44 0.24 10.23 -10.88
N LEU A 45 -0.90 9.72 -11.35
CA LEU A 45 -1.81 8.89 -10.55
C LEU A 45 -1.09 7.64 -10.02
N LEU A 46 -0.36 6.92 -10.89
CA LEU A 46 0.39 5.73 -10.50
C LEU A 46 1.52 6.04 -9.52
N SER A 47 2.23 7.15 -9.74
CA SER A 47 3.25 7.65 -8.83
C SER A 47 2.64 7.94 -7.45
N ASP A 48 1.47 8.60 -7.40
CA ASP A 48 0.80 8.91 -6.15
C ASP A 48 0.32 7.66 -5.41
N ILE A 49 -0.25 6.67 -6.12
CA ILE A 49 -0.62 5.39 -5.51
C ILE A 49 0.61 4.66 -4.95
N ARG A 50 1.70 4.59 -5.72
CA ARG A 50 2.95 3.92 -5.32
C ARG A 50 3.66 4.60 -4.14
N SER A 51 3.45 5.90 -3.98
CA SER A 51 4.00 6.66 -2.84
C SER A 51 3.30 6.38 -1.50
N ARG A 52 2.14 5.71 -1.50
CA ARG A 52 1.40 5.39 -0.28
C ARG A 52 2.06 4.21 0.46
N LEU A 53 2.16 4.34 1.79
CA LEU A 53 2.71 3.29 2.64
C LEU A 53 1.76 2.09 2.71
N TRP A 54 2.14 1.01 2.02
CA TRP A 54 1.36 -0.21 1.96
C TRP A 54 1.82 -1.23 3.00
N PHE A 55 0.91 -1.66 3.87
CA PHE A 55 1.16 -2.69 4.87
C PHE A 55 0.37 -3.95 4.54
N THR A 56 1.08 -5.06 4.41
CA THR A 56 0.51 -6.39 4.18
C THR A 56 0.76 -7.30 5.38
N TYR A 57 0.17 -8.49 5.33
CA TYR A 57 0.49 -9.55 6.28
C TYR A 57 1.99 -9.80 6.37
N ARG A 58 2.46 -10.05 7.58
CA ARG A 58 3.83 -10.43 7.88
C ARG A 58 3.84 -11.77 8.61
N LYS A 59 4.97 -12.44 8.51
CA LYS A 59 5.26 -13.70 9.18
C LYS A 59 6.69 -13.69 9.66
N LYS A 60 6.99 -14.53 10.65
CA LYS A 60 8.32 -14.63 11.28
C LYS A 60 8.75 -13.35 12.02
N PHE A 61 7.79 -12.55 12.49
CA PHE A 61 8.07 -11.51 13.49
C PHE A 61 8.17 -12.13 14.89
N CYS A 62 8.79 -11.41 15.84
CA CYS A 62 8.88 -11.86 17.23
C CYS A 62 7.50 -12.20 17.80
N PRO A 63 7.33 -13.34 18.51
CA PRO A 63 6.03 -13.73 19.06
C PRO A 63 5.41 -12.58 19.88
N ILE A 64 4.19 -12.20 19.53
CA ILE A 64 3.47 -11.16 20.26
C ILE A 64 3.23 -11.64 21.70
N GLY A 65 3.43 -10.76 22.70
CA GLY A 65 3.13 -11.11 24.10
C GLY A 65 4.18 -11.98 24.80
N GLY A 66 5.44 -11.95 24.37
CA GLY A 66 6.55 -12.49 25.17
C GLY A 66 6.85 -13.99 24.99
N GLY A 67 6.51 -14.57 23.84
CA GLY A 67 7.02 -15.88 23.43
C GLY A 67 5.97 -16.91 23.01
N THR A 68 4.70 -16.72 23.39
CA THR A 68 3.62 -17.70 23.14
C THR A 68 2.54 -17.22 22.17
N GLY A 69 2.51 -15.93 21.84
CA GLY A 69 1.52 -15.39 20.91
C GLY A 69 1.88 -15.60 19.44
N PRO A 70 1.06 -15.09 18.52
CA PRO A 70 1.26 -15.28 17.08
C PRO A 70 2.59 -14.70 16.60
N CYS A 71 3.19 -15.36 15.61
CA CYS A 71 4.37 -14.89 14.85
C CYS A 71 4.01 -14.54 13.38
N SER A 72 2.71 -14.52 13.07
CA SER A 72 2.14 -14.19 11.77
C SER A 72 0.77 -13.58 11.98
N ASP A 73 0.45 -12.55 11.21
CA ASP A 73 -0.87 -11.91 11.22
C ASP A 73 -1.76 -12.32 10.04
N THR A 74 -1.27 -13.19 9.16
CA THR A 74 -2.05 -13.79 8.06
C THR A 74 -3.34 -14.43 8.59
N GLY A 75 -4.48 -14.02 8.01
CA GLY A 75 -5.80 -14.57 8.32
C GLY A 75 -6.59 -13.81 9.39
N TRP A 76 -5.95 -12.92 10.16
CA TRP A 76 -6.63 -12.15 11.21
C TRP A 76 -6.21 -10.67 11.29
N GLY A 77 -5.05 -10.30 10.73
CA GLY A 77 -4.47 -8.96 10.84
C GLY A 77 -4.96 -7.93 9.83
N CYS A 78 -5.86 -8.26 8.90
CA CYS A 78 -6.17 -7.37 7.76
C CYS A 78 -6.66 -5.98 8.20
N MET A 79 -7.59 -5.92 9.16
CA MET A 79 -8.11 -4.64 9.65
C MET A 79 -7.04 -3.83 10.39
N LEU A 80 -6.12 -4.51 11.09
CA LEU A 80 -4.98 -3.84 11.73
C LEU A 80 -4.03 -3.26 10.68
N ARG A 81 -3.79 -3.95 9.57
CA ARG A 81 -2.99 -3.43 8.44
C ARG A 81 -3.68 -2.25 7.76
N CYS A 82 -5.00 -2.29 7.58
CA CYS A 82 -5.77 -1.14 7.10
C CYS A 82 -5.65 0.07 8.05
N GLY A 83 -5.74 -0.17 9.36
CA GLY A 83 -5.50 0.85 10.40
C GLY A 83 -4.10 1.45 10.33
N GLN A 84 -3.08 0.62 10.12
CA GLN A 84 -1.70 1.08 9.92
C GLN A 84 -1.58 1.95 8.66
N MET A 85 -2.22 1.59 7.54
CA MET A 85 -2.17 2.37 6.30
C MET A 85 -2.81 3.76 6.47
N ILE A 86 -4.01 3.85 7.05
CA ILE A 86 -4.68 5.15 7.23
C ILE A 86 -3.93 6.05 8.22
N LEU A 87 -3.40 5.48 9.31
CA LEU A 87 -2.57 6.22 10.26
C LEU A 87 -1.25 6.68 9.63
N ALA A 88 -0.58 5.80 8.88
CA ALA A 88 0.64 6.14 8.18
C ALA A 88 0.41 7.22 7.12
N GLN A 89 -0.74 7.21 6.44
CA GLN A 89 -1.12 8.29 5.52
C GLN A 89 -1.30 9.62 6.25
N ALA A 90 -1.95 9.63 7.42
CA ALA A 90 -2.08 10.84 8.23
C ALA A 90 -0.71 11.36 8.72
N LEU A 91 0.19 10.46 9.13
CA LEU A 91 1.56 10.80 9.52
C LEU A 91 2.38 11.33 8.33
N ALA A 92 2.30 10.67 7.17
CA ALA A 92 2.94 11.15 5.94
C ALA A 92 2.45 12.57 5.60
N TYR A 93 1.14 12.82 5.67
CA TYR A 93 0.58 14.14 5.46
C TYR A 93 1.12 15.17 6.47
N ARG A 94 1.18 14.81 7.76
CA ARG A 94 1.65 15.69 8.83
C ARG A 94 3.14 16.04 8.75
N HIS A 95 3.97 15.10 8.30
CA HIS A 95 5.43 15.20 8.37
C HIS A 95 6.10 15.48 7.03
N LEU A 96 5.53 15.00 5.92
CA LEU A 96 6.07 15.14 4.56
C LEU A 96 5.18 16.02 3.66
N GLY A 97 3.94 16.30 4.09
CA GLY A 97 2.94 16.97 3.26
C GLY A 97 2.25 15.99 2.30
N ARG A 98 1.22 16.47 1.59
CA ARG A 98 0.52 15.68 0.56
C ARG A 98 1.37 15.52 -0.70
N GLY A 99 1.98 16.63 -1.14
CA GLY A 99 2.86 16.79 -2.31
C GLY A 99 2.34 16.16 -3.60
N LYS A 100 2.10 16.96 -4.67
CA LYS A 100 2.08 16.40 -6.02
C LYS A 100 3.54 16.04 -6.35
N LEU A 101 3.91 14.77 -6.23
CA LEU A 101 5.18 14.26 -6.76
C LEU A 101 5.10 14.23 -8.28
#